data_AF-A0A968X1X3-F1
#
_entry.id   AF-A0A968X1X3-F1
#
_cell.length_a   1.000
_cell.length_b   1.000
_cell.length_c   1.000
_cell.angle_alpha   90.00
_cell.angle_beta   90.00
_cell.angle_gamma   90.00
#
_symmetry.space_group_name_H-M   'P 1'
#
loop_
_entity.id
_entity.type
_entity.pdbx_description
1 polymer ?
#
loop_
_entity_poly.entity_id
_entity_poly.type
_entity_poly.pdbx_seq_one_letter_code
_entity_poly.pdbx_strand_id
1 'polypeptide(L)'
;MDREHAFLWQNGVMQDLGTLGGDSSVALDINIHGQVVGAADTPITPQNVYGRAFIWENGQIIDLNQVTEGIPQGVLLQVAWAINDNGYIVGDTCGEPTGFLCEAGTVPHNSAFLLIPTEAD
;
A
#
# COMPACT_ATOMS: atom_id res chain seq x y z
N MET A 1 18.02 -3.22 -13.17
CA MET A 1 17.33 -2.36 -12.20
C MET A 1 17.45 -3.07 -10.87
N ASP A 2 18.02 -2.41 -9.87
CA ASP A 2 18.12 -2.99 -8.53
C ASP A 2 16.71 -3.08 -7.95
N ARG A 3 16.37 -4.24 -7.39
CA ARG A 3 15.09 -4.49 -6.74
C ARG A 3 15.19 -3.97 -5.31
N GLU A 4 14.30 -3.04 -4.96
CA GLU A 4 14.31 -2.38 -3.66
C GLU A 4 13.21 -2.99 -2.79
N HIS A 5 13.57 -3.43 -1.59
CA HIS A 5 12.60 -3.93 -0.62
C HIS A 5 12.55 -2.99 0.57
N ALA A 6 11.34 -2.78 1.08
CA ALA A 6 11.12 -2.15 2.36
C ALA A 6 11.73 -3.00 3.48
N PHE A 7 12.45 -2.37 4.41
CA PHE A 7 13.03 -3.04 5.56
C PHE A 7 12.74 -2.27 6.85
N LEU A 8 12.53 -3.00 7.94
CA LEU A 8 12.51 -2.48 9.30
C LEU A 8 13.88 -2.74 9.94
N TRP A 9 14.52 -1.69 10.45
CA TRP A 9 15.73 -1.82 11.23
C TRP A 9 15.43 -1.62 12.71
N GLN A 10 15.49 -2.68 13.51
CA GLN A 10 15.22 -2.63 14.94
C GLN A 10 16.21 -3.47 15.73
N ASN A 11 16.71 -2.95 16.85
CA ASN A 11 17.64 -3.66 17.75
C ASN A 11 18.89 -4.22 17.03
N GLY A 12 19.37 -3.51 15.99
CA GLY A 12 20.52 -3.93 15.19
C GLY A 12 20.24 -5.05 14.18
N VAL A 13 18.97 -5.44 14.00
CA VAL A 13 18.53 -6.44 13.04
C VAL A 13 17.77 -5.74 11.91
N MET A 14 18.18 -6.01 10.67
CA MET A 14 17.43 -5.64 9.47
C MET A 14 16.42 -6.75 9.16
N GLN A 15 15.15 -6.40 9.11
CA GLN A 15 14.07 -7.29 8.73
C GLN A 15 13.49 -6.82 7.39
N ASP A 16 13.60 -7.67 6.38
CA ASP A 16 12.88 -7.47 5.11
C ASP A 16 11.37 -7.59 5.36
N LEU A 17 10.60 -6.60 4.91
CA LEU A 17 9.14 -6.59 5.01
C LEU A 17 8.47 -7.37 3.87
N GLY A 18 9.22 -7.66 2.81
CA GLY A 18 8.78 -8.37 1.62
C GLY A 18 8.06 -7.49 0.61
N THR A 19 7.39 -8.15 -0.32
CA THR A 19 6.56 -7.56 -1.37
C THR A 19 5.20 -8.27 -1.40
N LEU A 20 4.26 -7.79 -2.22
CA LEU A 20 2.97 -8.46 -2.45
C LEU A 20 3.07 -9.50 -3.58
N GLY A 21 4.24 -10.13 -3.71
CA GLY A 21 4.57 -11.11 -4.74
C GLY A 21 5.21 -10.51 -5.99
N GLY A 22 5.39 -9.19 -6.05
CA GLY A 22 6.20 -8.51 -7.06
C GLY A 22 7.67 -8.38 -6.66
N ASP A 23 8.37 -7.48 -7.35
CA ASP A 23 9.83 -7.35 -7.24
C ASP A 23 10.30 -6.25 -6.28
N SER A 24 9.45 -5.27 -5.93
CA SER A 24 9.85 -4.14 -5.09
C SER A 24 8.81 -3.73 -4.04
N SER A 25 9.26 -3.02 -3.01
CA SER A 25 8.42 -2.35 -2.01
C SER A 25 9.13 -1.15 -1.39
N VAL A 26 8.33 -0.18 -0.91
CA VAL A 26 8.81 1.02 -0.21
C VAL A 26 7.99 1.23 1.06
N ALA A 27 8.66 1.37 2.20
CA ALA A 27 8.06 1.80 3.46
C ALA A 27 8.06 3.33 3.55
N LEU A 28 6.92 3.92 3.91
CA LEU A 28 6.72 5.37 3.90
C LEU A 28 6.47 5.96 5.29
N ASP A 29 5.79 5.23 6.18
CA ASP A 29 5.53 5.67 7.55
C ASP A 29 5.35 4.49 8.52
N ILE A 30 5.52 4.73 9.82
CA ILE A 30 5.41 3.74 10.89
C ILE A 30 4.77 4.36 12.14
N ASN A 31 3.85 3.65 12.79
CA ASN A 31 3.25 4.10 14.05
C ASN A 31 3.87 3.43 15.29
N ILE A 32 3.43 3.85 16.49
CA ILE A 32 3.95 3.33 17.77
C ILE A 32 3.72 1.82 17.98
N HIS A 33 2.75 1.23 17.28
CA HIS A 33 2.45 -0.20 17.32
C HIS A 33 3.39 -1.02 16.42
N GLY A 34 4.28 -0.36 15.69
CA GLY A 34 5.19 -1.01 14.75
C GLY A 34 4.53 -1.39 13.43
N GLN A 35 3.33 -0.89 13.15
CA GLN A 35 2.69 -1.04 11.85
C GLN A 35 3.36 -0.12 10.84
N VAL A 36 3.77 -0.64 9.70
CA VAL A 36 4.43 0.13 8.63
C VAL A 36 3.50 0.22 7.44
N VAL A 37 3.36 1.39 6.83
CA VAL A 37 2.58 1.56 5.59
C VAL A 37 3.47 1.97 4.43
N GLY A 38 3.00 1.68 3.21
CA GLY A 38 3.76 2.02 2.02
C GLY A 38 3.10 1.55 0.72
N ALA A 39 3.95 1.28 -0.28
CA ALA A 39 3.54 0.69 -1.55
C ALA A 39 4.42 -0.51 -1.90
N ALA A 40 3.82 -1.58 -2.42
CA ALA A 40 4.52 -2.77 -2.82
C ALA A 40 4.01 -3.32 -4.15
N ASP A 41 4.91 -3.89 -4.92
CA ASP A 41 4.58 -4.52 -6.19
C ASP A 41 3.87 -5.85 -5.94
N THR A 42 2.92 -6.12 -6.82
CA THR A 42 2.31 -7.43 -7.03
C THR A 42 2.92 -8.05 -8.28
N PRO A 43 2.72 -9.35 -8.55
CA PRO A 43 3.18 -9.95 -9.79
C PRO A 43 2.73 -9.12 -11.01
N ILE A 44 3.68 -8.74 -11.85
CA ILE A 44 3.40 -7.95 -13.05
C ILE A 44 2.46 -8.77 -13.95
N THR A 45 1.29 -8.20 -14.23
CA THR A 45 0.36 -8.74 -15.22
C THR A 45 -0.04 -7.61 -16.18
N PRO A 46 -0.59 -7.88 -17.37
CA PRO A 46 -1.08 -6.83 -18.25
C PRO A 46 -2.13 -5.91 -17.59
N GLN A 47 -2.77 -6.39 -16.52
CA GLN A 47 -3.77 -5.67 -15.74
C GLN A 47 -3.18 -5.01 -14.49
N ASN A 48 -1.91 -5.26 -14.17
CA ASN A 48 -1.31 -4.85 -12.92
C ASN A 48 0.15 -4.44 -13.09
N VAL A 49 0.34 -3.13 -13.21
CA VAL A 49 1.64 -2.46 -13.42
C VAL A 49 1.94 -1.44 -12.33
N TYR A 50 1.13 -1.40 -11.28
CA TYR A 50 1.22 -0.38 -10.23
C TYR A 50 1.41 -1.00 -8.86
N GLY A 51 2.13 -0.27 -8.00
CA GLY A 51 2.19 -0.56 -6.58
C GLY A 51 0.80 -0.61 -5.94
N ARG A 52 0.67 -1.44 -4.91
CA ARG A 52 -0.50 -1.57 -4.06
C ARG A 52 -0.17 -0.97 -2.69
N ALA A 53 -1.10 -0.20 -2.14
CA ALA A 53 -0.98 0.27 -0.77
C ALA A 53 -0.93 -0.94 0.16
N PHE A 54 0.06 -0.98 1.05
CA PHE A 54 0.18 -2.06 2.04
C PHE A 54 0.18 -1.52 3.46
N ILE A 55 -0.20 -2.40 4.39
CA ILE A 55 0.19 -2.32 5.80
C ILE A 55 1.01 -3.57 6.13
N TRP A 56 2.15 -3.38 6.79
CA TRP A 56 2.92 -4.47 7.38
C TRP A 56 2.60 -4.51 8.86
N GLU A 57 2.16 -5.67 9.32
CA GLU A 57 1.79 -5.91 10.71
C GLU A 57 2.02 -7.39 11.03
N ASN A 58 2.42 -7.69 12.26
CA ASN A 58 2.59 -9.07 12.75
C ASN A 58 3.49 -9.94 11.84
N GLY A 59 4.52 -9.34 11.23
CA GLY A 59 5.46 -10.07 10.38
C GLY A 59 5.01 -10.24 8.93
N GLN A 60 3.88 -9.66 8.52
CA GLN A 60 3.29 -9.88 7.20
C GLN A 60 2.98 -8.56 6.50
N ILE A 61 3.30 -8.50 5.21
CA ILE A 61 2.82 -7.45 4.31
C ILE A 61 1.41 -7.80 3.82
N ILE A 62 0.47 -6.89 4.01
CA ILE A 62 -0.96 -7.07 3.75
C ILE A 62 -1.38 -6.05 2.68
N ASP A 63 -1.97 -6.52 1.59
CA ASP A 63 -2.56 -5.66 0.56
C ASP A 63 -3.83 -5.01 1.12
N LEU A 64 -3.82 -3.68 1.30
CA LEU A 64 -4.97 -2.94 1.82
C LEU A 64 -6.19 -3.08 0.91
N ASN A 65 -6.01 -3.37 -0.38
CA ASN A 65 -7.11 -3.61 -1.32
C ASN A 65 -7.83 -4.95 -1.08
N GLN A 66 -7.24 -5.87 -0.32
CA GLN A 66 -7.83 -7.17 0.00
C GLN A 66 -8.54 -7.19 1.35
N VAL A 67 -8.17 -6.29 2.27
CA VAL A 67 -8.67 -6.26 3.64
C VAL A 67 -9.57 -5.06 3.94
N THR A 68 -9.69 -4.12 3.01
CA THR A 68 -10.58 -2.97 3.16
C THR A 68 -11.93 -3.25 2.51
N GLU A 69 -12.99 -3.23 3.30
CA GLU A 69 -14.36 -3.33 2.81
C GLU A 69 -14.85 -2.01 2.21
N GLY A 70 -15.77 -2.09 1.24
CA GLY A 70 -16.44 -0.91 0.71
C GLY A 70 -15.63 -0.04 -0.25
N ILE A 71 -14.46 -0.50 -0.73
CA ILE A 71 -13.74 0.17 -1.83
C ILE A 71 -14.68 0.24 -3.06
N PRO A 72 -14.94 1.43 -3.63
CA PRO A 72 -15.78 1.55 -4.82
C PRO A 72 -15.21 0.76 -6.01
N GLN A 73 -16.09 0.23 -6.85
CA GLN A 73 -15.68 -0.48 -8.06
C GLN A 73 -14.81 0.42 -8.96
N GLY A 74 -13.65 -0.08 -9.38
CA GLY A 74 -12.71 0.65 -10.22
C GLY A 74 -11.74 1.57 -9.45
N VAL A 75 -11.85 1.64 -8.13
CA VAL A 75 -10.87 2.31 -7.27
C VAL A 75 -9.83 1.31 -6.80
N LEU A 76 -8.57 1.73 -6.82
CA LEU A 76 -7.45 0.96 -6.31
C LEU A 76 -6.64 1.82 -5.34
N LEU A 77 -6.40 1.34 -4.12
CA LEU A 77 -5.51 1.97 -3.16
C LEU A 77 -4.06 1.73 -3.62
N GLN A 78 -3.39 2.79 -4.08
CA GLN A 78 -2.10 2.67 -4.75
C GLN A 78 -0.94 2.84 -3.79
N VAL A 79 -1.00 3.88 -2.94
CA VAL A 79 0.05 4.22 -1.98
C VAL A 79 -0.60 4.62 -0.67
N ALA A 80 -0.13 4.04 0.44
CA ALA A 80 -0.41 4.54 1.78
C ALA A 80 0.76 5.44 2.22
N TRP A 81 0.52 6.74 2.37
CA TRP A 81 1.55 7.73 2.64
C TRP A 81 1.83 7.90 4.13
N ALA A 82 0.82 7.78 4.98
CA ALA A 82 0.97 8.01 6.42
C ALA A 82 0.01 7.16 7.23
N ILE A 83 0.42 6.86 8.46
CA ILE A 83 -0.35 6.15 9.47
C ILE A 83 -0.21 6.84 10.82
N ASN A 84 -1.31 7.02 11.57
CA ASN A 84 -1.23 7.52 12.95
C ASN A 84 -1.26 6.38 13.98
N ASP A 85 -1.05 6.72 15.25
CA ASP A 85 -1.05 5.73 16.35
C ASP A 85 -2.40 5.05 16.58
N ASN A 86 -3.50 5.58 16.06
CA ASN A 86 -4.81 4.92 16.08
C ASN A 86 -5.04 4.00 14.86
N GLY A 87 -4.03 3.81 14.00
CA GLY A 87 -4.12 2.98 12.80
C GLY A 87 -4.83 3.65 11.62
N TYR A 88 -5.05 4.97 11.65
CA TYR A 88 -5.72 5.66 10.55
C TYR A 88 -4.71 5.87 9.44
N ILE A 89 -5.06 5.49 8.21
CA ILE A 89 -4.14 5.49 7.07
C ILE A 89 -4.64 6.48 6.04
N VAL A 90 -3.78 7.38 5.58
CA VAL A 90 -4.06 8.24 4.42
C VAL A 90 -3.15 7.87 3.25
N GLY A 91 -3.67 8.06 2.04
CA GLY A 91 -2.96 7.67 0.84
C GLY A 91 -3.64 8.15 -0.42
N ASP A 92 -3.08 7.78 -1.56
CA ASP A 92 -3.65 8.06 -2.87
C ASP A 92 -4.23 6.79 -3.48
N THR A 93 -5.39 6.93 -4.09
CA THR A 93 -5.95 5.92 -4.99
C THR A 93 -5.50 6.17 -6.41
N CYS A 94 -5.68 5.16 -7.24
CA CYS A 94 -5.69 5.30 -8.67
C CYS A 94 -6.97 4.67 -9.22
N GLY A 95 -7.66 5.34 -10.15
CA GLY A 95 -8.89 4.79 -10.76
C GLY A 95 -9.58 5.72 -11.75
N GLU A 96 -10.26 5.11 -12.74
CA GLU A 96 -11.25 5.74 -13.64
C GLU A 96 -12.47 4.81 -13.79
N PRO A 97 -13.72 5.32 -13.92
CA PRO A 97 -14.93 4.49 -14.05
C PRO A 97 -15.01 3.66 -15.35
N THR A 98 -14.12 3.88 -16.32
CA THR A 98 -14.26 3.34 -17.69
C THR A 98 -13.19 2.31 -18.09
N GLY A 99 -12.33 1.87 -17.17
CA GLY A 99 -11.48 0.70 -17.37
C GLY A 99 -10.18 0.91 -18.14
N PHE A 100 -9.60 2.13 -18.11
CA PHE A 100 -8.23 2.36 -18.57
C PHE A 100 -7.27 2.61 -17.39
N LEU A 101 -6.08 2.04 -17.54
CA LEU A 101 -4.96 1.99 -16.60
C LEU A 101 -4.47 3.42 -16.27
N CYS A 102 -3.79 3.58 -15.15
CA CYS A 102 -3.12 4.82 -14.74
C CYS A 102 -1.95 5.12 -15.69
N GLU A 103 -2.24 5.53 -16.92
CA GLU A 103 -1.21 5.75 -17.92
C GLU A 103 -0.27 6.86 -17.46
N ALA A 104 1.04 6.55 -17.50
CA ALA A 104 2.10 7.49 -17.20
C ALA A 104 2.05 8.66 -18.19
N GLY A 105 1.52 9.80 -17.75
CA GLY A 105 1.72 11.07 -18.47
C GLY A 105 0.54 12.04 -18.52
N THR A 106 -0.67 11.66 -18.14
CA THR A 106 -1.82 12.59 -18.13
C THR A 106 -2.78 12.29 -16.97
N VAL A 107 -2.53 12.86 -15.78
CA VAL A 107 -3.38 12.76 -14.57
C VAL A 107 -4.50 13.82 -14.69
N PRO A 108 -5.79 13.47 -14.46
CA PRO A 108 -6.37 13.44 -13.11
C PRO A 108 -7.26 12.20 -12.91
N HIS A 109 -7.30 11.44 -11.81
CA HIS A 109 -7.49 11.86 -10.42
C HIS A 109 -6.95 10.81 -9.43
N ASN A 110 -5.83 11.11 -8.74
CA ASN A 110 -5.53 10.47 -7.47
C ASN A 110 -6.54 11.02 -6.46
N SER A 111 -7.54 10.24 -6.08
CA SER A 111 -8.35 10.62 -4.92
C SER A 111 -7.58 10.25 -3.67
N ALA A 112 -7.47 11.17 -2.72
CA ALA A 112 -6.97 10.80 -1.41
C ALA A 112 -7.97 9.85 -0.74
N PHE A 113 -7.49 8.85 -0.04
CA PHE A 113 -8.29 8.04 0.85
C PHE A 113 -7.90 8.30 2.31
N LEU A 114 -8.85 8.05 3.22
CA LEU A 114 -8.64 7.89 4.65
C LEU A 114 -9.27 6.55 5.04
N LEU A 115 -8.46 5.60 5.48
CA LEU A 115 -8.94 4.36 6.10
C LEU A 115 -8.99 4.57 7.61
N ILE A 116 -10.09 4.12 8.20
CA ILE A 116 -10.31 4.11 9.64
C ILE A 116 -10.48 2.65 10.02
N PRO A 117 -9.66 2.11 10.95
CA PRO A 117 -9.84 0.75 11.44
C PRO A 117 -11.24 0.59 12.02
N THR A 118 -11.90 -0.52 11.71
CA THR A 118 -13.09 -0.92 12.46
C THR A 118 -12.64 -1.35 13.84
N GLU A 119 -13.27 -0.84 14.90
CA GLU A 119 -13.08 -1.36 16.26
C GLU A 119 -13.30 -2.87 16.23
N ALA A 120 -12.36 -3.63 16.80
CA ALA A 120 -12.60 -5.05 17.05
C ALA A 120 -13.66 -5.16 18.16
N ASP A 121 -14.75 -5.88 17.88
CA ASP A 121 -15.70 -6.29 18.92
C ASP A 121 -15.02 -7.12 20.02
#